data_AF-A0AAN5D5K1-F1
#
_entry.id   AF-A0AAN5D5K1-F1
#
_cell.length_a   1.000
_cell.length_b   1.000
_cell.length_c   1.000
_cell.angle_alpha   90.00
_cell.angle_beta   90.00
_cell.angle_gamma   90.00
#
_symmetry.space_group_name_H-M   'P 1'
#
loop_
_entity.id
_entity.type
_entity.pdbx_description
1 polymer ?
#
loop_
_entity_poly.entity_id
_entity_poly.type
_entity_poly.pdbx_seq_one_letter_code
_entity_poly.pdbx_strand_id
1 'polypeptide(L)'
;ICETCQKIYSSSMALAIHKRSHLDNEEDRRPFQCSICSKRFTQIGALKIHERTHSDDEAARKPHQCNICSVRCSTPGSLRRHMLSHLPDGDPRKQHTFPCENCGKKLSSIGALNTH
;
A
#
# COMPACT_ATOMS: atom_id res chain seq x y z
N ILE A 1 17.80 -5.58 13.14
CA ILE A 1 17.60 -4.54 14.18
C ILE A 1 18.36 -3.28 13.78
N CYS A 2 17.88 -2.10 14.15
CA CYS A 2 18.63 -0.85 13.98
C CYS A 2 19.49 -0.60 15.21
N GLU A 3 20.81 -0.45 15.06
CA GLU A 3 21.73 -0.26 16.19
C GLU A 3 21.53 1.11 16.87
N THR A 4 21.16 2.14 16.11
CA THR A 4 20.96 3.51 16.63
C THR A 4 19.74 3.64 17.53
N CYS A 5 18.63 2.98 17.20
CA CYS A 5 17.35 3.17 17.90
C CYS A 5 16.67 1.86 18.36
N GLN A 6 17.34 0.73 18.19
CA GLN A 6 16.90 -0.62 18.58
C GLN A 6 15.57 -1.08 17.96
N LYS A 7 15.04 -0.38 16.95
CA LYS A 7 13.84 -0.80 16.22
C LYS A 7 14.11 -2.07 15.41
N ILE A 8 13.15 -3.01 15.47
CA ILE A 8 13.21 -4.29 14.77
C ILE A 8 12.43 -4.16 13.45
N TYR A 9 13.01 -4.70 12.38
CA TYR A 9 12.43 -4.71 11.04
C TYR A 9 12.42 -6.14 10.53
N SER A 10 11.35 -6.52 9.84
CA SER A 10 11.16 -7.87 9.29
C SER A 10 11.98 -8.14 8.03
N SER A 11 12.54 -7.12 7.39
CA SER A 11 13.38 -7.28 6.19
C SER A 11 14.62 -6.39 6.23
N SER A 12 15.70 -6.85 5.58
CA SER A 12 16.95 -6.11 5.43
C SER A 12 16.75 -4.80 4.65
N MET A 13 15.91 -4.82 3.61
CA MET A 13 15.55 -3.64 2.84
C MET A 13 14.84 -2.58 3.70
N ALA A 14 13.87 -2.98 4.52
CA ALA A 14 13.17 -2.05 5.41
C ALA A 14 14.11 -1.43 6.45
N LEU A 15 15.04 -2.22 6.99
CA LEU A 15 16.08 -1.72 7.88
C LEU A 15 17.02 -0.73 7.17
N ALA A 16 17.47 -1.03 5.94
CA ALA A 16 18.35 -0.16 5.17
C ALA A 16 17.69 1.20 4.86
N ILE A 17 16.42 1.18 4.45
CA ILE A 17 15.62 2.39 4.23
C ILE A 17 15.47 3.17 5.53
N HIS A 18 15.16 2.48 6.64
CA HIS A 18 15.04 3.12 7.94
C HIS A 18 16.33 3.79 8.40
N LYS A 19 17.51 3.15 8.20
CA LYS A 19 18.79 3.73 8.61
C LYS A 19 19.03 5.13 8.02
N ARG A 20 18.44 5.45 6.85
CA ARG A 20 18.50 6.81 6.28
C ARG A 20 17.86 7.86 7.18
N SER A 21 16.88 7.52 8.02
CA SER A 21 16.26 8.49 8.95
C SER A 21 17.21 8.95 10.05
N HIS A 22 18.39 8.36 10.19
CA HIS A 22 19.38 8.74 11.19
C HIS A 22 20.48 9.65 10.63
N LEU A 23 20.57 9.87 9.31
CA LEU A 23 21.63 10.67 8.68
C LEU A 23 21.37 12.16 8.81
N ASP A 24 22.30 13.05 9.14
CA ASP A 24 21.91 14.45 9.40
C ASP A 24 21.52 15.25 8.13
N ASN A 25 22.05 14.86 6.97
CA ASN A 25 21.78 15.54 5.71
C ASN A 25 20.45 15.10 5.09
N GLU A 26 19.55 16.04 4.80
CA GLU A 26 18.29 15.78 4.09
C GLU A 26 18.50 15.14 2.71
N GLU A 27 19.63 15.41 2.05
CA GLU A 27 19.95 14.78 0.78
C GLU A 27 20.17 13.28 0.92
N ASP A 28 20.81 12.84 1.99
CA ASP A 28 21.05 11.42 2.25
C ASP A 28 19.82 10.74 2.88
N ARG A 29 19.07 11.47 3.73
CA ARG A 29 17.78 10.99 4.29
C ARG A 29 16.74 10.77 3.20
N ARG A 30 16.73 11.66 2.20
CA ARG A 30 15.74 11.74 1.12
C ARG A 30 16.45 11.98 -0.21
N PRO A 31 17.11 10.94 -0.77
CA PRO A 31 17.95 11.10 -1.96
C PRO A 31 17.16 11.37 -3.24
N PHE A 32 15.86 11.11 -3.25
CA PHE A 32 15.05 11.24 -4.46
C PHE A 32 14.33 12.58 -4.48
N GLN A 33 14.85 13.53 -5.26
CA GLN A 33 14.23 14.84 -5.45
C GLN A 33 13.28 14.82 -6.67
N CYS A 34 12.16 15.54 -6.57
CA CYS A 34 11.28 15.78 -7.71
C CYS A 34 11.91 16.77 -8.68
N SER A 35 11.83 16.50 -9.98
CA SER A 35 12.33 17.39 -11.03
C SER A 35 11.46 18.64 -11.23
N ILE A 36 10.19 18.59 -10.80
CA ILE A 36 9.21 19.65 -11.01
C ILE A 36 9.14 20.59 -9.79
N CYS A 37 9.43 20.09 -8.58
CA CYS A 37 9.43 20.90 -7.36
C CYS A 37 10.52 20.44 -6.38
N SER A 38 10.87 21.26 -5.39
CA SER A 38 11.97 20.95 -4.46
C SER A 38 11.68 19.86 -3.41
N LYS A 39 10.60 19.07 -3.57
CA LYS A 39 10.24 18.02 -2.60
C LYS A 39 11.16 16.80 -2.76
N ARG A 40 11.59 16.24 -1.62
CA ARG A 40 12.46 15.05 -1.55
C ARG A 40 11.78 13.87 -0.87
N PHE A 41 12.16 12.66 -1.29
CA PHE A 41 11.59 11.39 -0.86
C PHE A 41 12.68 10.38 -0.48
N THR A 42 12.39 9.53 0.49
CA THR A 42 13.30 8.45 0.94
C THR A 42 13.29 7.23 -0.01
N GLN A 43 12.26 7.10 -0.85
CA GLN A 43 12.07 5.97 -1.74
C GLN A 43 11.64 6.43 -3.14
N ILE A 44 12.19 5.80 -4.18
CA ILE A 44 11.88 6.12 -5.58
C ILE A 44 10.40 5.89 -5.94
N GLY A 45 9.76 4.86 -5.35
CA GLY A 45 8.34 4.60 -5.56
C GLY A 45 7.45 5.74 -5.06
N ALA A 46 7.82 6.35 -3.93
CA ALA A 46 7.11 7.51 -3.39
C ALA A 46 7.28 8.75 -4.28
N LEU A 47 8.50 8.97 -4.82
CA LEU A 47 8.74 10.02 -5.81
C LEU A 47 7.85 9.82 -7.06
N LYS A 48 7.84 8.62 -7.66
CA LYS A 48 7.02 8.35 -8.85
C LYS A 48 5.52 8.59 -8.63
N ILE A 49 5.01 8.22 -7.44
CA ILE A 49 3.61 8.49 -7.08
C ILE A 49 3.39 10.00 -6.93
N HIS A 50 4.34 10.72 -6.32
CA HIS A 50 4.27 12.16 -6.19
C HIS A 50 4.31 12.88 -7.55
N GLU A 51 5.14 12.43 -8.49
CA GLU A 51 5.26 13.05 -9.82
C GLU A 51 3.92 13.05 -10.57
N ARG A 52 3.07 12.04 -10.34
CA ARG A 52 1.70 12.01 -10.89
C ARG A 52 0.87 13.21 -10.47
N THR A 53 1.14 13.80 -9.29
CA THR A 53 0.44 14.99 -8.79
C THR A 53 0.78 16.28 -9.56
N HIS A 54 1.71 16.23 -10.50
CA HIS A 54 2.01 17.35 -11.40
C HIS A 54 1.35 17.20 -12.78
N SER A 55 0.78 16.03 -13.11
CA SER A 55 0.07 15.80 -14.38
C SER A 55 -1.29 16.49 -14.39
N ASP A 56 -1.71 17.16 -15.46
CA ASP A 56 -3.06 17.76 -15.52
C ASP A 56 -4.19 16.73 -15.74
N ASP A 57 -3.83 15.52 -16.18
CA ASP A 57 -4.76 14.41 -16.36
C ASP A 57 -5.13 13.73 -15.02
N GLU A 58 -6.41 13.76 -14.64
CA GLU A 58 -6.93 13.15 -13.41
C GLU A 58 -6.82 11.61 -13.41
N ALA A 59 -6.93 10.96 -14.56
CA ALA A 59 -6.72 9.52 -14.68
C ALA A 59 -5.25 9.16 -14.46
N ALA A 60 -4.30 10.00 -14.86
CA ALA A 60 -2.89 9.84 -14.55
C ALA A 60 -2.56 10.15 -13.08
N ARG A 61 -3.18 11.19 -12.48
CA ARG A 61 -3.07 11.51 -11.03
C ARG A 61 -3.61 10.35 -10.17
N LYS A 62 -4.72 9.77 -10.58
CA LYS A 62 -5.45 8.71 -9.87
C LYS A 62 -5.73 7.53 -10.82
N PRO A 63 -4.74 6.70 -11.11
CA PRO A 63 -4.88 5.62 -12.10
C PRO A 63 -5.72 4.44 -11.61
N HIS A 64 -5.93 4.32 -10.31
CA HIS A 64 -6.62 3.17 -9.74
C HIS A 64 -8.11 3.49 -9.53
N GLN A 65 -8.94 3.10 -10.49
CA GLN A 65 -10.40 3.27 -10.42
C GLN A 65 -11.06 2.11 -9.68
N CYS A 66 -12.04 2.41 -8.83
CA CYS A 66 -12.92 1.42 -8.24
C CYS A 66 -13.86 0.84 -9.32
N ASN A 67 -14.09 -0.47 -9.28
CA ASN A 67 -15.00 -1.15 -10.20
C ASN A 67 -16.47 -1.11 -9.74
N ILE A 68 -16.73 -0.71 -8.49
CA ILE A 68 -18.08 -0.61 -7.91
C ILE A 68 -18.62 0.82 -8.01
N CYS A 69 -17.76 1.83 -7.88
CA CYS A 69 -18.14 3.24 -7.96
C CYS A 69 -17.10 4.08 -8.72
N SER A 70 -17.41 5.35 -9.00
CA SER A 70 -16.53 6.23 -9.80
C SER A 70 -15.31 6.78 -9.04
N VAL A 71 -15.02 6.30 -7.83
CA VAL A 71 -13.86 6.78 -7.05
C VAL A 71 -12.56 6.32 -7.69
N ARG A 72 -11.62 7.25 -7.84
CA ARG A 72 -10.24 7.00 -8.29
C ARG A 72 -9.25 7.27 -7.18
N CYS A 73 -8.21 6.44 -7.10
CA CYS A 73 -7.16 6.48 -6.09
C CYS A 73 -5.78 6.63 -6.74
N SER A 74 -4.87 7.34 -6.06
CA SER A 74 -3.48 7.53 -6.50
C SER A 74 -2.58 6.32 -6.26
N THR A 75 -2.96 5.45 -5.32
CA THR A 75 -2.20 4.25 -4.95
C THR A 75 -3.11 3.01 -4.86
N PRO A 76 -2.57 1.80 -5.11
CA PRO A 76 -3.34 0.56 -4.99
C PRO A 76 -3.72 0.26 -3.53
N GLY A 77 -2.88 0.65 -2.56
CA GLY A 77 -3.20 0.50 -1.13
C GLY A 77 -4.41 1.34 -0.71
N SER A 78 -4.52 2.57 -1.22
CA SER A 78 -5.70 3.41 -1.02
C SER A 78 -6.94 2.79 -1.64
N LEU A 79 -6.85 2.24 -2.86
CA LEU A 79 -7.97 1.55 -3.50
C LEU A 79 -8.39 0.32 -2.68
N ARG A 80 -7.44 -0.53 -2.25
CA ARG A 80 -7.75 -1.70 -1.42
C ARG A 80 -8.47 -1.33 -0.13
N ARG A 81 -8.05 -0.25 0.53
CA ARG A 81 -8.74 0.27 1.72
C ARG A 81 -10.12 0.81 1.38
N HIS A 82 -10.27 1.53 0.27
CA HIS A 82 -11.56 2.00 -0.21
C HIS A 82 -12.51 0.83 -0.50
N MET A 83 -12.03 -0.28 -1.06
CA MET A 83 -12.88 -1.46 -1.30
C MET A 83 -13.55 -2.00 -0.02
N LEU A 84 -12.98 -1.73 1.16
CA LEU A 84 -13.61 -2.11 2.43
C LEU A 84 -14.88 -1.31 2.73
N SER A 85 -15.02 -0.08 2.21
CA SER A 85 -16.23 0.72 2.41
C SER A 85 -17.43 0.17 1.62
N HIS A 86 -17.19 -0.70 0.64
CA HIS A 86 -18.26 -1.39 -0.09
C HIS A 86 -18.71 -2.67 0.61
N LEU A 87 -18.05 -3.08 1.70
CA LEU A 87 -18.45 -4.22 2.50
C LEU A 87 -19.35 -3.76 3.65
N PRO A 88 -20.48 -4.46 3.92
CA PRO A 88 -21.42 -4.07 4.96
C PRO A 88 -20.81 -3.99 6.38
N ASP A 89 -19.75 -4.76 6.66
CA ASP A 89 -19.06 -4.76 7.96
C ASP A 89 -17.61 -4.20 7.90
N GLY A 90 -17.14 -3.78 6.72
CA GLY A 90 -15.74 -3.34 6.54
C GLY A 90 -14.67 -4.42 6.78
N ASP A 91 -15.03 -5.70 6.95
CA ASP A 91 -14.08 -6.79 7.23
C ASP A 91 -13.55 -7.46 5.95
N PRO A 92 -12.28 -7.21 5.56
CA PRO A 92 -11.67 -7.85 4.39
C PRO A 92 -11.54 -9.37 4.51
N ARG A 93 -11.57 -9.93 5.73
CA ARG A 93 -11.42 -11.38 5.93
C ARG A 93 -12.63 -12.15 5.44
N LYS A 94 -13.81 -11.52 5.37
CA LYS A 94 -15.02 -12.12 4.80
C LYS A 94 -15.00 -12.19 3.27
N GLN A 95 -14.14 -11.42 2.58
CA GLN A 95 -14.03 -11.47 1.12
C GLN A 95 -13.33 -12.74 0.61
N HIS A 96 -12.48 -13.36 1.43
CA HIS A 96 -11.75 -14.58 1.07
C HIS A 96 -12.24 -15.81 1.84
N THR A 97 -13.44 -15.74 2.42
CA THR A 97 -14.08 -16.92 2.98
C THR A 97 -14.92 -17.63 1.94
N PHE A 98 -14.69 -18.93 1.80
CA PHE A 98 -15.44 -19.81 0.92
C PHE A 98 -16.53 -20.51 1.76
N PRO A 99 -17.82 -20.19 1.55
CA PRO A 99 -18.89 -20.88 2.27
C PRO A 99 -19.05 -22.30 1.71
N CYS A 100 -19.06 -23.30 2.60
CA CYS A 100 -19.46 -24.65 2.24
C CYS A 100 -20.97 -24.70 2.00
N GLU A 101 -21.39 -25.13 0.81
CA GLU A 101 -22.81 -25.22 0.46
C GLU A 101 -23.57 -26.30 1.26
N ASN A 102 -22.86 -27.30 1.78
CA ASN A 102 -23.47 -28.42 2.49
C ASN A 102 -23.72 -28.16 3.98
N CYS A 103 -22.94 -27.26 4.61
CA CYS A 103 -23.03 -27.01 6.06
C CYS A 103 -22.95 -25.52 6.47
N GLY A 104 -22.75 -24.60 5.52
CA GLY A 104 -22.69 -23.15 5.74
C GLY A 104 -21.40 -22.65 6.42
N LYS A 105 -20.43 -23.52 6.72
CA LYS A 105 -19.16 -23.12 7.34
C LYS A 105 -18.32 -22.25 6.40
N LYS A 106 -17.77 -21.16 6.93
CA LYS A 106 -16.93 -20.20 6.20
C LYS A 106 -15.46 -20.53 6.39
N LEU A 107 -14.77 -20.91 5.32
CA LEU A 107 -13.38 -21.38 5.36
C LEU A 107 -12.44 -20.36 4.73
N SER A 108 -11.22 -20.21 5.27
CA SER A 108 -10.27 -19.15 4.88
C SER A 108 -9.50 -19.42 3.59
N SER A 109 -9.66 -20.59 2.96
CA SER A 109 -9.05 -20.92 1.66
C SER A 109 -9.87 -21.96 0.90
N ILE A 110 -9.77 -21.96 -0.43
CA ILE A 110 -10.42 -22.96 -1.30
C ILE A 110 -9.88 -24.38 -1.05
N GLY A 111 -8.58 -24.50 -0.72
CA GLY A 111 -7.96 -25.78 -0.37
C GLY A 111 -8.59 -26.38 0.88
N ALA A 112 -8.84 -25.54 1.90
CA ALA A 112 -9.56 -25.96 3.09
C ALA A 112 -11.01 -26.34 2.78
N LEU A 113 -11.69 -25.68 1.83
CA LEU A 113 -13.04 -26.07 1.39
C LEU A 113 -13.07 -27.42 0.67
N ASN A 114 -12.09 -27.71 -0.19
CA ASN A 114 -12.06 -28.96 -0.94
C ASN A 114 -11.77 -30.19 -0.06
N THR A 115 -11.17 -30.00 1.11
CA THR A 115 -10.90 -31.06 2.10
C THR A 115 -11.84 -31.05 3.30
N HIS A 116 -12.77 -30.09 3.37
CA HIS A 116 -13.71 -29.90 4.48
C HIS A 116 -14.95 -30.77 4.34
#